data_AF-A0A920RY23-F1
#
_entry.id   AF-A0A920RY23-F1
#
_cell.length_a   1.000
_cell.length_b   1.000
_cell.length_c   1.000
_cell.angle_alpha   90.00
_cell.angle_beta   90.00
_cell.angle_gamma   90.00
#
_symmetry.space_group_name_H-M   'P 1'
#
loop_
_entity.id
_entity.type
_entity.pdbx_description
1 polymer ?
#
loop_
_entity_poly.entity_id
_entity_poly.type
_entity_poly.pdbx_seq_one_letter_code
_entity_poly.pdbx_strand_id
1 'polypeptide(L)' 'MIKPFKLRVPNNTLNEIYNKVKKYPLGQYSNMDGWEHGTNLKNLKEISKYWITNLIGRTRKKNKKIF' A
#
# COMPACT_ATOMS: atom_id res chain seq x y z
N MET A 1 -23.43 15.80 20.27
CA MET A 1 -22.21 16.65 20.35
C MET A 1 -21.17 16.10 19.38
N ILE A 2 -20.81 16.85 18.35
CA ILE A 2 -19.88 16.41 17.29
C ILE A 2 -18.45 16.80 17.70
N LYS A 3 -17.50 15.85 17.66
CA LYS A 3 -16.09 16.10 17.96
C LYS A 3 -15.24 15.95 16.68
N PRO A 4 -14.32 16.89 16.41
CA PRO A 4 -13.39 16.74 15.30
C PRO A 4 -12.43 15.58 15.57
N PHE A 5 -12.16 14.78 14.53
CA PHE A 5 -11.19 13.69 14.57
C PHE A 5 -10.07 13.94 13.55
N LYS A 6 -8.83 13.74 13.99
CA LYS A 6 -7.66 13.81 13.11
C LYS A 6 -6.97 12.45 13.09
N LEU A 7 -7.09 11.74 11.97
CA LEU A 7 -6.38 10.49 11.76
C LEU A 7 -4.87 10.74 11.74
N ARG A 8 -4.12 10.03 12.59
CA ARG A 8 -2.66 10.00 12.58
C ARG A 8 -2.21 8.55 12.46
N VAL A 9 -1.44 8.24 11.43
CA VAL A 9 -0.87 6.90 11.23
C VAL A 9 0.62 6.95 11.59
N PRO A 10 1.07 6.17 12.59
CA PRO A 10 2.47 6.11 12.97
C PRO A 10 3.37 5.64 11.82
N ASN A 11 4.60 6.15 11.79
CA ASN A 11 5.58 5.72 10.78
C ASN A 11 5.91 4.23 10.88
N ASN A 12 5.87 3.64 12.08
CA ASN A 12 6.09 2.20 12.27
C ASN A 12 5.01 1.38 11.56
N THR A 13 3.73 1.76 11.71
CA THR A 13 2.62 1.12 10.98
C THR A 13 2.81 1.23 9.46
N LEU A 14 3.24 2.40 8.96
CA LEU A 14 3.56 2.58 7.54
C LEU A 14 4.75 1.70 7.09
N ASN A 15 5.75 1.49 7.95
CA ASN A 15 6.89 0.61 7.68
C ASN A 15 6.48 -0.86 7.63
N GLU A 16 5.61 -1.30 8.52
CA GLU A 16 5.07 -2.65 8.51
C GLU A 16 4.25 -2.94 7.26
N ILE A 17 3.35 -2.02 6.88
CA ILE A 17 2.57 -2.14 5.64
C ILE A 17 3.49 -2.17 4.42
N TYR A 18 4.48 -1.26 4.35
CA TYR A 18 5.47 -1.25 3.28
C TYR A 18 6.18 -2.61 3.16
N ASN A 19 6.63 -3.17 4.29
CA ASN A 19 7.34 -4.44 4.32
C ASN A 19 6.43 -5.60 3.89
N LYS A 20 5.17 -5.62 4.32
CA LYS A 20 4.18 -6.64 3.91
C LYS A 20 3.94 -6.62 2.40
N VAL A 21 3.65 -5.44 1.84
CA VAL A 21 3.39 -5.30 0.40
C VAL A 21 4.64 -5.64 -0.42
N LYS A 22 5.82 -5.22 0.04
CA LYS A 22 7.09 -5.47 -0.67
C LYS A 22 7.50 -6.95 -0.68
N LYS A 23 7.20 -7.69 0.40
CA LYS A 23 7.56 -9.10 0.56
C LYS A 23 6.49 -10.07 0.07
N TYR A 24 5.37 -9.57 -0.44
CA TYR A 24 4.27 -10.43 -0.89
C TYR A 24 4.74 -11.37 -2.02
N PRO A 25 4.46 -12.69 -1.94
CA PRO A 25 5.03 -13.68 -2.84
C PRO A 25 4.31 -13.72 -4.19
N LEU A 26 4.37 -12.63 -4.96
CA LEU A 26 3.71 -12.49 -6.27
C LEU A 26 4.13 -13.57 -7.28
N GLY A 27 5.31 -14.17 -7.13
CA GLY A 27 5.82 -15.22 -8.01
C GLY A 27 5.14 -16.59 -7.85
N GLN A 28 4.28 -16.78 -6.85
CA GLN A 28 3.55 -18.04 -6.64
C GLN A 28 2.25 -18.11 -7.47
N TYR A 29 1.83 -17.00 -8.07
CA TYR A 29 0.58 -16.91 -8.82
C TYR A 29 0.80 -17.21 -10.31
N SER A 30 -0.13 -17.96 -10.89
CA SER A 30 -0.16 -18.20 -12.33
C SER A 30 -0.38 -16.88 -13.09
N ASN A 31 0.28 -16.77 -14.25
CA ASN A 31 0.08 -15.64 -15.14
C ASN A 31 -1.21 -15.86 -15.95
N MET A 32 -2.34 -15.51 -15.36
CA MET A 32 -3.66 -15.55 -15.98
C MET A 32 -4.05 -14.14 -16.40
N ASP A 33 -4.58 -14.00 -17.61
CA ASP A 33 -5.09 -12.73 -18.13
C ASP A 33 -6.55 -12.52 -17.71
N GLY A 34 -7.03 -11.28 -17.88
CA GLY A 34 -8.43 -10.93 -17.59
C GLY A 34 -8.75 -10.80 -16.10
N TRP A 35 -10.00 -11.05 -15.74
CA TRP A 35 -10.55 -10.90 -14.37
C TRP A 35 -11.44 -12.08 -13.93
N GLU A 36 -11.49 -13.13 -14.74
CA GLU A 36 -12.41 -14.27 -14.58
C GLU A 36 -12.22 -14.99 -13.24
N HIS A 37 -11.01 -14.92 -12.70
CA HIS A 37 -10.63 -15.53 -11.42
C HIS A 37 -10.20 -14.49 -10.37
N GLY A 38 -10.67 -13.25 -10.53
CA GLY A 38 -10.26 -12.11 -9.72
C GLY A 38 -9.12 -11.32 -10.36
N THR A 39 -8.44 -10.48 -9.56
CA THR A 39 -7.36 -9.62 -10.06
C THR A 39 -6.23 -10.44 -10.69
N ASN A 40 -5.89 -10.14 -11.94
CA ASN A 40 -4.73 -10.72 -12.59
C ASN A 40 -3.40 -10.23 -11.97
N LEU A 41 -2.35 -11.01 -12.22
CA LEU A 41 -1.01 -10.77 -11.65
C LEU A 41 -0.42 -9.43 -12.08
N LYS A 42 -0.72 -8.95 -13.30
CA LYS A 42 -0.23 -7.67 -13.82
C LYS A 42 -0.79 -6.50 -13.00
N ASN A 43 -2.10 -6.47 -12.84
CA ASN A 43 -2.80 -5.45 -12.05
C ASN A 43 -2.36 -5.49 -10.57
N LEU A 44 -2.17 -6.69 -9.99
CA LEU A 44 -1.69 -6.84 -8.63
C LEU A 44 -0.27 -6.28 -8.44
N LYS A 45 0.63 -6.50 -9.41
CA LYS A 45 1.98 -5.91 -9.43
C LYS A 45 1.93 -4.39 -9.52
N GLU A 46 1.11 -3.86 -10.43
CA GLU A 46 0.97 -2.41 -10.65
C GLU A 46 0.44 -1.69 -9.42
N ILE A 47 -0.63 -2.19 -8.80
CA ILE A 47 -1.21 -1.57 -7.61
C ILE A 47 -0.29 -1.66 -6.40
N SER A 48 0.41 -2.79 -6.23
CA SER A 48 1.40 -2.97 -5.15
C SER A 48 2.57 -2.00 -5.29
N LYS A 49 3.08 -1.82 -6.52
CA LYS A 49 4.11 -0.83 -6.83
C LYS A 49 3.64 0.58 -6.52
N TYR A 50 2.44 0.95 -6.96
CA TYR A 50 1.85 2.26 -6.71
C TYR A 50 1.70 2.56 -5.21
N TRP A 51 1.23 1.59 -4.43
CA TRP A 51 1.07 1.72 -2.98
C TRP A 51 2.39 2.07 -2.29
N ILE A 52 3.45 1.33 -2.64
CA ILE A 52 4.77 1.48 -2.05
C ILE A 52 5.40 2.83 -2.41
N THR A 53 5.36 3.21 -3.70
CA THR A 53 6.07 4.40 -4.20
C THR A 53 5.33 5.69 -3.86
N ASN A 54 4.01 5.69 -4.02
CA ASN A 54 3.23 6.92 -4.04
C ASN A 54 2.49 7.13 -2.72
N LEU A 55 1.65 6.17 -2.31
CA LEU A 55 0.80 6.35 -1.12
C LEU A 55 1.63 6.38 0.16
N ILE A 56 2.38 5.32 0.44
CA ILE A 56 3.20 5.24 1.66
C ILE A 56 4.28 6.33 1.66
N GLY A 57 4.92 6.57 0.51
CA GLY A 57 5.91 7.63 0.33
C GLY A 57 5.37 9.03 0.65
N ARG A 58 4.20 9.39 0.12
CA ARG A 58 3.54 10.68 0.40
C ARG A 58 3.15 10.81 1.87
N THR A 59 2.64 9.75 2.50
CA THR A 59 2.25 9.77 3.91
C THR A 59 3.46 9.98 4.83
N ARG A 60 4.59 9.28 4.60
CA ARG A 60 5.83 9.52 5.36
C ARG A 60 6.35 10.95 5.20
N LYS A 61 6.30 11.52 3.99
CA LYS A 61 6.72 12.92 3.73
C LYS A 61 5.82 13.92 4.46
N LYS A 62 4.50 13.70 4.49
CA LYS A 62 3.57 14.54 5.27
C LYS A 62 3.84 14.43 6.77
N ASN A 63 4.04 13.23 7.30
CA ASN A 63 4.35 13.03 8.72
C ASN A 63 5.64 13.79 9.14
N LYS A 64 6.66 13.84 8.28
CA LYS A 64 7.90 14.60 8.53
C LYS A 64 7.76 16.12 8.49
N LYS A 65 6.71 16.68 7.87
CA LYS A 65 6.47 18.14 7.81
C LYS A 65 5.64 18.66 8.98
N ILE A 66 5.14 17.76 9.83
CA ILE A 66 4.26 18.09 10.97
C ILE A 66 5.07 18.13 12.28
N PHE A 67 6.36 17.83 12.22
CA PHE A 67 7.36 18.01 13.28
C PHE A 67 8.43 18.96 12.76
#